data_AF-A0A962PYP6-F1
#
_entry.id   AF-A0A962PYP6-F1
#
_cell.length_a   1.000
_cell.length_b   1.000
_cell.length_c   1.000
_cell.angle_alpha   90.00
_cell.angle_beta   90.00
_cell.angle_gamma   90.00
#
_symmetry.space_group_name_H-M   'P 1'
#
loop_
_entity.id
_entity.type
_entity.pdbx_description
1 polymer ?
#
loop_
_entity_poly.entity_id
_entity_poly.type
_entity_poly.pdbx_seq_one_letter_code
_entity_poly.pdbx_strand_id
1 'polypeptide(L)'
;AGRLPPPSDGKDEESIDFKTMIHGIHAAGIRQDPLQIVGFGGFSVHVYDEEEVQYPGRLGNCTSCHTSDGYTLPLPSGVLATTIDTGVDHESPIDDTVVSPVTAVCSSCHDGDEAASHMVFFGGSFDTSQEAIDDGEVVEQCSTCHGSGRPDDVSLVHPVGD
;
A
#
# COMPACT_ATOMS: atom_id res chain seq x y z
N ALA A 1 29.31 16.76 -9.49
CA ALA A 1 28.22 15.92 -10.01
C ALA A 1 26.99 16.24 -9.18
N GLY A 2 25.96 16.82 -9.80
CA GLY A 2 24.81 17.39 -9.09
C GLY A 2 24.01 16.30 -8.42
N ARG A 3 23.84 16.40 -7.10
CA ARG A 3 22.87 15.60 -6.35
C ARG A 3 21.48 16.01 -6.86
N LEU A 4 20.71 15.04 -7.33
CA LEU A 4 19.29 15.24 -7.65
C LEU A 4 18.53 15.61 -6.38
N PRO A 5 17.34 16.23 -6.48
CA PRO A 5 16.49 16.39 -5.31
C PRO A 5 16.27 15.00 -4.68
N PRO A 6 16.53 14.85 -3.36
CA PRO A 6 16.09 13.65 -2.66
C PRO A 6 14.56 13.52 -2.79
N PRO A 7 14.00 12.32 -2.60
CA PRO A 7 12.56 12.17 -2.43
C PRO A 7 12.04 13.21 -1.45
N SER A 8 10.95 13.90 -1.82
CA SER A 8 10.37 14.92 -0.96
C SER A 8 9.44 14.33 0.09
N ASP A 9 9.17 13.03 0.03
CA ASP A 9 8.36 12.27 0.99
C ASP A 9 9.09 11.95 2.30
N GLY A 10 10.39 12.25 2.38
CA GLY A 10 11.19 12.08 3.60
C GLY A 10 11.50 10.63 3.94
N LYS A 11 11.26 9.69 3.02
CA LYS A 11 11.60 8.28 3.20
C LYS A 11 13.04 8.00 2.79
N ASP A 12 13.67 7.06 3.48
CA ASP A 12 14.99 6.54 3.12
C ASP A 12 14.89 5.49 1.98
N GLU A 13 13.78 4.75 1.95
CA GLU A 13 13.46 3.71 0.98
C GLU A 13 11.98 3.78 0.55
N GLU A 14 11.66 3.32 -0.66
CA GLU A 14 10.28 3.13 -1.09
C GLU A 14 10.09 1.68 -1.54
N SER A 15 8.95 1.09 -1.14
CA SER A 15 8.64 -0.28 -1.47
C SER A 15 8.42 -0.48 -2.97
N ILE A 16 9.08 -1.48 -3.55
CA ILE A 16 8.81 -1.97 -4.91
C ILE A 16 7.84 -3.15 -4.93
N ASP A 17 7.12 -3.37 -3.83
CA ASP A 17 6.08 -4.36 -3.75
C ASP A 17 4.99 -4.08 -4.79
N PHE A 18 4.66 -5.09 -5.59
CA PHE A 18 3.87 -4.91 -6.79
C PHE A 18 2.46 -4.38 -6.48
N LYS A 19 1.86 -4.82 -5.37
CA LYS A 19 0.52 -4.37 -4.96
C LYS A 19 0.48 -2.88 -4.65
N THR A 20 1.45 -2.35 -3.92
CA THR A 20 1.48 -0.95 -3.50
C THR A 20 1.93 -0.05 -4.66
N MET A 21 2.95 -0.47 -5.42
CA MET A 21 3.48 0.28 -6.55
C MET A 21 2.43 0.44 -7.65
N ILE A 22 1.77 -0.64 -8.08
CA ILE A 22 0.80 -0.57 -9.18
C ILE A 22 -0.42 0.25 -8.76
N HIS A 23 -0.95 0.04 -7.56
CA HIS A 23 -2.05 0.86 -7.09
C HIS A 23 -1.64 2.33 -6.98
N GLY A 24 -0.49 2.64 -6.36
CA GLY A 24 -0.03 4.01 -6.14
C GLY A 24 0.19 4.79 -7.43
N ILE A 25 0.78 4.16 -8.46
CA ILE A 25 0.94 4.77 -9.80
C ILE A 25 -0.43 5.15 -10.39
N HIS A 26 -1.40 4.25 -10.37
CA HIS A 26 -2.71 4.51 -10.99
C HIS A 26 -3.64 5.36 -10.12
N ALA A 27 -3.35 5.45 -8.81
CA ALA A 27 -4.08 6.27 -7.85
C ALA A 27 -3.61 7.71 -7.76
N ALA A 28 -2.68 8.13 -8.62
CA ALA A 28 -2.05 9.45 -8.60
C ALA A 28 -3.05 10.64 -8.52
N GLY A 29 -4.24 10.52 -9.13
CA GLY A 29 -5.27 11.55 -9.08
C GLY A 29 -6.14 11.60 -7.81
N ILE A 30 -5.99 10.65 -6.88
CA ILE A 30 -6.74 10.64 -5.59
C ILE A 30 -5.85 10.61 -4.36
N ARG A 31 -4.58 10.22 -4.52
CA ARG A 31 -3.60 10.21 -3.44
C ARG A 31 -3.37 11.63 -2.93
N GLN A 32 -3.29 11.77 -1.61
CA GLN A 32 -2.89 13.02 -0.96
C GLN A 32 -1.37 13.18 -1.01
N ASP A 33 -0.64 12.07 -0.95
CA ASP A 33 0.82 12.04 -1.03
C ASP A 33 1.25 11.32 -2.33
N PRO A 34 1.87 12.02 -3.29
CA PRO A 34 2.36 11.39 -4.51
C PRO A 34 3.30 10.23 -4.23
N LEU A 35 3.18 9.14 -4.99
CA LEU A 35 4.13 8.03 -4.92
C LEU A 35 5.47 8.49 -5.51
N GLN A 36 6.56 8.29 -4.78
CA GLN A 36 7.91 8.62 -5.24
C GLN A 36 8.81 7.40 -5.22
N ILE A 37 9.34 7.00 -6.38
CA ILE A 37 10.23 5.84 -6.48
C ILE A 37 11.64 6.29 -6.85
N VAL A 38 12.61 5.85 -6.05
CA VAL A 38 14.03 6.11 -6.30
C VAL A 38 14.61 5.02 -7.22
N GLY A 39 15.14 5.44 -8.36
CA GLY A 39 15.75 4.55 -9.35
C GLY A 39 17.26 4.76 -9.50
N PHE A 40 17.86 3.92 -10.35
CA PHE A 40 19.25 4.03 -10.83
C PHE A 40 20.27 4.29 -9.71
N GLY A 41 20.21 3.54 -8.60
CA GLY A 41 21.17 3.66 -7.49
C GLY A 41 21.11 4.98 -6.72
N GLY A 42 19.93 5.59 -6.62
CA GLY A 42 19.74 6.89 -5.95
C GLY A 42 19.89 8.09 -6.88
N PHE A 43 20.05 7.86 -8.19
CA PHE A 43 20.27 8.89 -9.20
C PHE A 43 19.03 9.18 -10.06
N SER A 44 17.84 8.75 -9.66
CA SER A 44 16.60 9.31 -10.18
C SER A 44 15.50 9.23 -9.14
N VAL A 45 14.62 10.22 -9.11
CA VAL A 45 13.36 10.17 -8.36
C VAL A 45 12.25 10.28 -9.41
N HIS A 46 11.34 9.31 -9.41
CA HIS A 46 10.16 9.29 -10.25
C HIS A 46 8.95 9.63 -9.36
N VAL A 47 8.32 10.77 -9.62
CA VAL A 47 7.11 11.22 -8.90
C VAL A 47 5.90 10.86 -9.76
N TYR A 48 4.94 10.16 -9.17
CA TYR A 48 3.68 9.79 -9.79
C TYR A 48 2.54 10.57 -9.12
N ASP A 49 2.18 11.69 -9.74
CA ASP A 49 1.07 12.57 -9.34
C ASP A 49 0.06 12.73 -10.50
N GLU A 50 -0.99 13.54 -10.29
CA GLU A 50 -2.02 13.76 -11.31
C GLU A 50 -1.50 14.46 -12.58
N GLU A 51 -0.36 15.14 -12.52
CA GLU A 51 0.27 15.76 -13.71
C GLU A 51 0.99 14.70 -14.56
N GLU A 52 1.63 13.72 -13.93
CA GLU A 52 2.36 12.64 -14.61
C GLU A 52 1.45 11.48 -15.05
N VAL A 53 0.47 11.09 -14.23
CA VAL A 53 -0.38 9.92 -14.50
C VAL A 53 -1.87 10.26 -14.44
N GLN A 54 -2.52 10.19 -15.60
CA GLN A 54 -3.98 10.23 -15.72
C GLN A 54 -4.51 8.83 -16.03
N TYR A 55 -5.03 8.13 -15.02
CA TYR A 55 -5.65 6.84 -15.24
C TYR A 55 -6.96 7.01 -16.03
N PRO A 56 -7.10 6.39 -17.23
CA PRO A 56 -8.25 6.64 -18.10
C PRO A 56 -9.51 5.88 -17.68
N GLY A 57 -9.36 4.86 -16.83
CA GLY A 57 -10.46 4.03 -16.34
C GLY A 57 -11.08 4.56 -15.05
N ARG A 58 -12.06 3.81 -14.53
CA ARG A 58 -12.56 4.02 -13.17
C ARG A 58 -11.62 3.31 -12.21
N LEU A 59 -10.81 4.05 -11.47
CA LEU A 59 -9.81 3.46 -10.55
C LEU A 59 -10.44 2.49 -9.54
N GLY A 60 -11.64 2.81 -9.03
CA GLY A 60 -12.40 1.93 -8.14
C GLY A 60 -13.02 0.71 -8.83
N ASN A 61 -12.97 0.59 -10.16
CA ASN A 61 -13.37 -0.66 -10.82
C ASN A 61 -12.21 -1.66 -10.76
N CYS A 62 -12.15 -2.41 -9.66
CA CYS A 62 -11.09 -3.39 -9.38
C CYS A 62 -10.93 -4.45 -10.50
N THR A 63 -12.02 -4.77 -11.22
CA THR A 63 -11.99 -5.76 -12.32
C THR A 63 -11.26 -5.28 -13.58
N SER A 64 -10.84 -4.01 -13.61
CA SER A 64 -9.92 -3.52 -14.65
C SER A 64 -8.55 -4.22 -14.58
N CYS A 65 -8.15 -4.73 -13.41
CA CYS A 65 -6.87 -5.39 -13.19
C CYS A 65 -7.01 -6.76 -12.49
N HIS A 66 -7.88 -6.86 -11.48
CA HIS A 66 -8.09 -8.10 -10.73
C HIS A 66 -9.06 -9.04 -11.45
N THR A 67 -8.72 -10.33 -11.45
CA THR A 67 -9.63 -11.39 -11.90
C THR A 67 -10.41 -11.95 -10.71
N SER A 68 -11.61 -12.49 -10.99
CA SER A 68 -12.48 -13.13 -10.00
C SER A 68 -12.69 -12.26 -8.75
N ASP A 69 -12.45 -12.83 -7.57
CA ASP A 69 -12.53 -12.28 -6.22
C ASP A 69 -11.17 -11.78 -5.70
N GLY A 70 -10.16 -11.65 -6.57
CA GLY A 70 -8.79 -11.28 -6.18
C GLY A 70 -8.61 -9.88 -5.58
N TYR A 71 -9.68 -9.10 -5.45
CA TYR A 71 -9.74 -7.78 -4.80
C TYR A 71 -10.47 -7.81 -3.45
N THR A 72 -11.00 -8.97 -3.03
CA THR A 72 -11.83 -9.11 -1.85
C THR A 72 -11.02 -9.45 -0.59
N LEU A 73 -11.65 -9.26 0.58
CA LEU A 73 -11.11 -9.71 1.86
C LEU A 73 -11.89 -10.92 2.40
N PRO A 74 -11.24 -11.81 3.16
CA PRO A 74 -9.87 -11.73 3.68
C PRO A 74 -8.78 -12.01 2.64
N LEU A 75 -7.58 -11.48 2.88
CA LEU A 75 -6.41 -11.85 2.07
C LEU A 75 -6.09 -13.35 2.23
N PRO A 76 -5.49 -13.99 1.22
CA PRO A 76 -4.97 -15.35 1.35
C PRO A 76 -3.99 -15.48 2.53
N SER A 77 -3.97 -16.66 3.16
CA SER A 77 -2.99 -16.96 4.21
C SER A 77 -1.56 -16.87 3.67
N GLY A 78 -0.67 -16.24 4.43
CA GLY A 78 0.75 -16.13 4.08
C GLY A 78 1.08 -14.96 3.14
N VAL A 79 0.13 -14.05 2.88
CA VAL A 79 0.48 -12.74 2.31
C VAL A 79 1.35 -12.00 3.33
N LEU A 80 2.56 -11.63 2.90
CA LEU A 80 3.53 -10.90 3.71
C LEU A 80 3.15 -9.43 3.85
N ALA A 81 3.68 -8.80 4.89
CA ALA A 81 3.66 -7.37 5.06
C ALA A 81 4.51 -6.68 3.97
N THR A 82 4.41 -5.36 3.87
CA THR A 82 5.14 -4.59 2.86
C THR A 82 6.30 -3.85 3.51
N THR A 83 7.54 -4.26 3.21
CA THR A 83 8.76 -3.57 3.65
C THR A 83 8.81 -2.14 3.15
N ILE A 84 9.07 -1.21 4.06
CA ILE A 84 9.31 0.21 3.82
C ILE A 84 10.69 0.66 4.28
N ASP A 85 11.38 -0.17 5.07
CA ASP A 85 12.80 -0.03 5.43
C ASP A 85 13.37 -1.44 5.65
N THR A 86 14.47 -1.76 4.96
CA THR A 86 15.13 -3.08 4.98
C THR A 86 16.00 -3.35 6.22
N GLY A 87 15.96 -2.48 7.23
CA GLY A 87 16.61 -2.70 8.52
C GLY A 87 18.13 -2.73 8.42
N VAL A 88 18.76 -3.50 9.32
CA VAL A 88 20.21 -3.65 9.40
C VAL A 88 20.68 -4.90 8.66
N ASP A 89 19.91 -6.00 8.70
CA ASP A 89 20.27 -7.27 8.07
C ASP A 89 19.51 -7.52 6.77
N HIS A 90 20.04 -7.01 5.64
CA HIS A 90 19.38 -7.14 4.34
C HIS A 90 19.25 -8.60 3.81
N GLU A 91 19.81 -9.60 4.50
CA GLU A 91 19.64 -11.01 4.16
C GLU A 91 18.47 -11.66 4.93
N SER A 92 17.84 -10.93 5.85
CA SER A 92 16.72 -11.41 6.67
C SER A 92 15.65 -10.33 6.81
N PRO A 93 14.37 -10.64 6.56
CA PRO A 93 13.32 -9.62 6.68
C PRO A 93 12.92 -9.36 8.15
N ILE A 94 13.50 -10.06 9.13
CA ILE A 94 13.00 -10.08 10.52
C ILE A 94 12.98 -8.68 11.14
N ASP A 95 14.02 -7.88 10.87
CA ASP A 95 14.16 -6.51 11.35
C ASP A 95 13.67 -5.44 10.36
N ASP A 96 13.07 -5.84 9.24
CA ASP A 96 12.43 -4.92 8.29
C ASP A 96 11.34 -4.13 9.02
N THR A 97 11.29 -2.82 8.77
CA THR A 97 10.11 -2.03 9.08
C THR A 97 9.08 -2.22 7.97
N VAL A 98 7.87 -2.58 8.35
CA VAL A 98 6.80 -2.99 7.43
C VAL A 98 5.48 -2.28 7.72
N VAL A 99 4.67 -2.16 6.67
CA VAL A 99 3.23 -1.87 6.74
C VAL A 99 2.46 -3.18 6.69
N SER A 100 1.47 -3.35 7.58
CA SER A 100 0.71 -4.60 7.68
C SER A 100 -0.08 -4.94 6.41
N PRO A 101 -0.37 -6.22 6.12
CA PRO A 101 -0.74 -6.68 4.78
C PRO A 101 -1.97 -5.99 4.14
N VAL A 102 -3.08 -5.85 4.86
CA VAL A 102 -4.30 -5.20 4.33
C VAL A 102 -4.10 -3.69 4.29
N THR A 103 -3.51 -3.12 5.33
CA THR A 103 -3.21 -1.69 5.45
C THR A 103 -2.37 -1.22 4.27
N ALA A 104 -1.34 -1.96 3.88
CA ALA A 104 -0.50 -1.66 2.72
C ALA A 104 -1.28 -1.60 1.40
N VAL A 105 -2.24 -2.50 1.19
CA VAL A 105 -3.09 -2.51 -0.01
C VAL A 105 -4.04 -1.32 -0.02
N CYS A 106 -4.65 -0.99 1.10
CA CYS A 106 -5.68 0.05 1.16
C CYS A 106 -5.05 1.45 1.10
N SER A 107 -3.93 1.66 1.81
CA SER A 107 -3.22 2.94 1.86
C SER A 107 -2.47 3.30 0.58
N SER A 108 -2.34 2.37 -0.37
CA SER A 108 -1.81 2.70 -1.70
C SER A 108 -2.73 3.65 -2.49
N CYS A 109 -4.01 3.73 -2.12
CA CYS A 109 -4.99 4.65 -2.70
C CYS A 109 -5.63 5.58 -1.66
N HIS A 110 -5.87 5.06 -0.44
CA HIS A 110 -6.48 5.79 0.68
C HIS A 110 -5.41 6.22 1.69
N ASP A 111 -4.61 7.20 1.33
CA ASP A 111 -3.42 7.64 2.06
C ASP A 111 -3.65 8.85 3.00
N GLY A 112 -4.87 9.37 3.08
CA GLY A 112 -5.16 10.51 3.96
C GLY A 112 -5.14 10.18 5.46
N ASP A 113 -4.91 11.20 6.28
CA ASP A 113 -4.76 11.11 7.74
C ASP A 113 -5.93 10.36 8.44
N GLU A 114 -7.18 10.65 8.06
CA GLU A 114 -8.33 9.97 8.65
C GLU A 114 -8.37 8.48 8.28
N ALA A 115 -7.97 8.13 7.05
CA ALA A 115 -7.92 6.75 6.60
C ALA A 115 -6.80 5.99 7.34
N ALA A 116 -5.62 6.60 7.50
CA ALA A 116 -4.51 6.02 8.25
C ALA A 116 -4.90 5.77 9.71
N SER A 117 -5.54 6.76 10.37
CA SER A 117 -6.04 6.63 11.74
C SER A 117 -7.07 5.51 11.88
N HIS A 118 -7.99 5.40 10.91
CA HIS A 118 -8.96 4.30 10.84
C HIS A 118 -8.28 2.93 10.74
N MET A 119 -7.30 2.78 9.85
CA MET A 119 -6.57 1.51 9.68
C MET A 119 -5.85 1.10 10.96
N VAL A 120 -5.16 2.03 11.64
CA VAL A 120 -4.49 1.77 12.93
C VAL A 120 -5.50 1.39 14.01
N PHE A 121 -6.65 2.08 14.09
CA PHE A 121 -7.69 1.76 15.06
C PHE A 121 -8.21 0.32 14.91
N PHE A 122 -8.23 -0.21 13.69
CA PHE A 122 -8.64 -1.58 13.38
C PHE A 122 -7.48 -2.58 13.34
N GLY A 123 -6.35 -2.25 13.98
CA GLY A 123 -5.24 -3.17 14.22
C GLY A 123 -4.23 -3.27 13.07
N GLY A 124 -4.34 -2.40 12.06
CA GLY A 124 -3.28 -2.20 11.07
C GLY A 124 -2.08 -1.47 11.66
N SER A 125 -0.93 -1.56 11.00
CA SER A 125 0.26 -0.79 11.32
C SER A 125 0.92 -0.24 10.07
N PHE A 126 1.49 0.96 10.19
CA PHE A 126 2.33 1.60 9.17
C PHE A 126 3.82 1.54 9.52
N ASP A 127 4.16 1.10 10.74
CA ASP A 127 5.49 1.15 11.30
C ASP A 127 5.60 0.06 12.39
N THR A 128 5.89 -1.16 11.96
CA THR A 128 6.12 -2.32 12.84
C THR A 128 7.22 -3.20 12.23
N SER A 129 7.73 -4.19 12.98
CA SER A 129 8.68 -5.14 12.42
C SER A 129 7.98 -6.32 11.74
N GLN A 130 8.63 -6.95 10.77
CA GLN A 130 8.16 -8.23 10.24
C GLN A 130 8.06 -9.29 11.34
N GLU A 131 8.98 -9.30 12.32
CA GLU A 131 8.90 -10.18 13.49
C GLU A 131 7.58 -10.00 14.26
N ALA A 132 7.14 -8.76 14.51
CA ALA A 132 5.90 -8.49 15.24
C ALA A 132 4.65 -8.95 14.46
N ILE A 133 4.70 -8.93 13.12
CA ILE A 133 3.67 -9.52 12.26
C ILE A 133 3.66 -11.04 12.41
N ASP A 134 4.83 -11.68 12.33
CA ASP A 134 4.99 -13.14 12.37
C ASP A 134 4.63 -13.72 13.75
N ASP A 135 4.93 -13.00 14.83
CA ASP A 135 4.57 -13.34 16.22
C ASP A 135 3.09 -13.06 16.54
N GLY A 136 2.35 -12.44 15.62
CA GLY A 136 0.93 -12.17 15.76
C GLY A 136 0.61 -11.03 16.72
N GLU A 137 1.55 -10.11 16.95
CA GLU A 137 1.35 -8.91 17.76
C GLU A 137 0.47 -7.87 17.04
N VAL A 138 0.49 -7.89 15.69
CA VAL A 138 -0.30 -7.03 14.82
C VAL A 138 -1.42 -7.84 14.17
N VAL A 139 -2.67 -7.49 14.48
CA VAL A 139 -3.86 -8.24 14.03
C VAL A 139 -4.88 -7.31 13.41
N GLU A 140 -4.95 -7.35 12.08
CA GLU A 140 -5.90 -6.57 11.29
C GLU A 140 -7.33 -7.12 11.40
N GLN A 141 -8.29 -6.24 11.71
CA GLN A 141 -9.71 -6.55 11.80
C GLN A 141 -10.51 -6.06 10.59
N CYS A 142 -9.84 -5.66 9.51
CA CYS A 142 -10.44 -5.06 8.31
C CYS A 142 -11.55 -5.94 7.71
N SER A 143 -11.35 -7.27 7.70
CA SER A 143 -12.30 -8.24 7.14
C SER A 143 -13.63 -8.32 7.88
N THR A 144 -13.76 -7.71 9.06
CA THR A 144 -15.02 -7.64 9.80
C THR A 144 -16.05 -6.75 9.10
N CYS A 145 -15.59 -5.68 8.45
CA CYS A 145 -16.43 -4.72 7.73
C CYS A 145 -16.21 -4.77 6.21
N HIS A 146 -14.97 -4.93 5.77
CA HIS A 146 -14.59 -4.91 4.35
C HIS A 146 -14.53 -6.30 3.69
N GLY A 147 -14.77 -7.36 4.44
CA GLY A 147 -14.83 -8.72 3.91
C GLY A 147 -16.05 -8.98 3.01
N SER A 148 -16.00 -10.05 2.21
CA SER A 148 -17.14 -10.43 1.37
C SER A 148 -18.42 -10.65 2.18
N GLY A 149 -19.52 -10.01 1.77
CA GLY A 149 -20.83 -10.06 2.42
C GLY A 149 -20.92 -9.30 3.76
N ARG A 150 -19.93 -8.46 4.08
CA ARG A 150 -19.92 -7.59 5.26
C ARG A 150 -20.53 -6.21 4.95
N PRO A 151 -20.83 -5.38 5.97
CA PRO A 151 -21.54 -4.12 5.78
C PRO A 151 -20.87 -3.16 4.77
N ASP A 152 -19.54 -3.14 4.73
CA ASP A 152 -18.72 -2.26 3.89
C ASP A 152 -17.78 -3.09 2.99
N ASP A 153 -18.26 -4.24 2.51
CA ASP A 153 -17.56 -5.12 1.56
C ASP A 153 -16.94 -4.28 0.42
N VAL A 154 -15.68 -4.56 0.09
CA VAL A 154 -14.95 -3.88 -1.00
C VAL A 154 -15.79 -3.82 -2.29
N SER A 155 -16.52 -4.89 -2.60
CA SER A 155 -17.39 -5.00 -3.78
C SER A 155 -18.62 -4.09 -3.75
N LEU A 156 -19.05 -3.65 -2.57
CA LEU A 156 -20.20 -2.78 -2.38
C LEU A 156 -19.81 -1.30 -2.36
N VAL A 157 -18.63 -0.99 -1.80
CA VAL A 157 -18.17 0.39 -1.62
C VAL A 157 -17.35 0.92 -2.80
N HIS A 158 -16.94 0.04 -3.72
CA HIS A 158 -16.28 0.40 -4.97
C HIS A 158 -17.15 0.07 -6.20
N PRO A 159 -17.04 0.83 -7.31
CA PRO A 159 -17.79 0.61 -8.54
C PRO A 159 -17.24 -0.57 -9.35
N VAL A 160 -17.27 -1.77 -8.78
CA VAL A 160 -16.71 -2.98 -9.39
C VAL A 160 -17.63 -3.50 -10.51
N GLY A 161 -17.06 -3.71 -11.70
CA GLY A 161 -17.77 -4.27 -12.86
C GLY A 161 -18.53 -3.25 -13.72
N ASP A 162 -18.41 -1.96 -13.42
CA ASP A 162 -19.00 -0.85 -14.18
C ASP A 162 -18.13 -0.32 -15.33
#